data_AF-A0A7J9VWV5-F1
#
_entry.id   AF-A0A7J9VWV5-F1
#
_cell.length_a   1.000
_cell.length_b   1.000
_cell.length_c   1.000
_cell.angle_alpha   90.00
_cell.angle_beta   90.00
_cell.angle_gamma   90.00
#
_symmetry.space_group_name_H-M   'P 1'
#
loop_
_entity.id
_entity.type
_entity.pdbx_description
1 polymer ?
#
loop_
_entity_poly.entity_id
_entity_poly.type
_entity_poly.pdbx_seq_one_letter_code
_entity_poly.pdbx_strand_id
1 'polypeptide(L)'
;MRSFDPVVIGRRECGAWVAYYRHRWAQVLACAVGMVRAGFRMPWPRTLLGAFYVLRANQVWAPYPHNDPLRAQRLMCRFYELVARTHGAVYDPAEASRLELRWWRAHRERQRERPSDGDGQLVDALAALYGYVYGLPGESVRAAAQGRADAMRISDSWVAAGCDPASPRLAEQRAALVRGYASLLAAVHHPSAGGDGARS
;
A
#
# COMPACT_ATOMS: atom_id res chain seq x y z
N MET A 1 5.19 -7.96 11.79
CA MET A 1 4.71 -6.71 11.15
C MET A 1 5.30 -5.44 11.75
N ARG A 2 5.85 -5.44 12.98
CA ARG A 2 6.32 -4.23 13.68
C ARG A 2 7.82 -3.92 13.53
N SER A 3 8.50 -4.52 12.56
CA SER A 3 9.91 -4.25 12.27
C SER A 3 10.10 -4.43 10.78
N PHE A 4 10.45 -3.35 10.09
CA PHE A 4 10.78 -3.33 8.67
C PHE A 4 11.70 -2.14 8.38
N ASP A 5 12.46 -2.24 7.29
CA ASP A 5 13.29 -1.14 6.81
C ASP A 5 12.47 -0.25 5.85
N PRO A 6 12.17 1.01 6.23
CA PRO A 6 11.34 1.91 5.43
C PRO A 6 12.02 2.30 4.10
N VAL A 7 13.36 2.30 4.06
CA VAL A 7 14.13 2.58 2.85
C VAL A 7 14.00 1.42 1.86
N VAL A 8 14.13 0.18 2.35
CA VAL A 8 14.01 -1.02 1.51
C VAL A 8 12.59 -1.14 0.97
N ILE A 9 11.56 -1.00 1.82
CA ILE A 9 10.18 -1.12 1.37
C ILE A 9 9.82 0.01 0.40
N GLY A 10 10.14 1.27 0.72
CA GLY A 10 9.84 2.40 -0.16
C GLY A 10 10.53 2.31 -1.53
N ARG A 11 11.77 1.81 -1.59
CA ARG A 11 12.48 1.54 -2.85
C ARG A 11 11.78 0.46 -3.68
N ARG A 12 11.37 -0.64 -3.05
CA ARG A 12 10.71 -1.76 -3.74
C ARG A 12 9.32 -1.38 -4.23
N GLU A 13 8.55 -0.64 -3.44
CA GLU A 13 7.24 -0.18 -3.85
C GLU A 13 7.31 0.82 -5.01
N CYS A 14 8.25 1.77 -4.98
CA CYS A 14 8.50 2.68 -6.10
C CYS A 14 8.80 1.89 -7.39
N GLY A 15 9.68 0.88 -7.30
CA GLY A 15 9.99 0.00 -8.44
C GLY A 15 8.77 -0.79 -8.93
N ALA A 16 7.92 -1.26 -8.02
CA ALA A 16 6.68 -1.96 -8.36
C ALA A 16 5.72 -1.05 -9.14
N TRP A 17 5.55 0.21 -8.74
CA TRP A 17 4.66 1.15 -9.41
C TRP A 17 5.17 1.51 -10.81
N VAL A 18 6.47 1.81 -10.95
CA VAL A 18 7.09 2.07 -12.26
C VAL A 18 6.92 0.86 -13.19
N ALA A 19 7.12 -0.34 -12.67
CA ALA A 19 6.93 -1.58 -13.43
C ALA A 19 5.45 -1.81 -13.80
N TYR A 20 4.52 -1.49 -12.90
CA TYR A 20 3.09 -1.63 -13.10
C TYR A 20 2.59 -0.74 -14.25
N TYR A 21 2.90 0.56 -14.21
CA TYR A 21 2.49 1.49 -15.28
C TYR A 21 3.20 1.23 -16.61
N ARG A 22 4.37 0.58 -16.60
CA ARG A 22 5.06 0.12 -17.82
C ARG A 22 4.68 -1.31 -18.22
N HIS A 23 3.69 -1.91 -17.58
CA HIS A 23 3.24 -3.29 -17.82
C HIS A 23 4.35 -4.36 -17.74
N ARG A 24 5.41 -4.09 -16.96
CA ARG A 24 6.53 -5.01 -16.71
C ARG A 24 6.22 -5.97 -15.56
N TRP A 25 5.31 -6.91 -15.79
CA TRP A 25 4.78 -7.81 -14.76
C TRP A 25 5.84 -8.64 -14.02
N ALA A 26 6.92 -9.04 -14.69
CA ALA A 26 8.03 -9.74 -14.04
C ALA A 26 8.74 -8.87 -12.98
N GLN A 27 8.88 -7.57 -13.24
CA GLN A 27 9.47 -6.62 -12.29
C GLN A 27 8.51 -6.30 -11.14
N VAL A 28 7.20 -6.23 -11.41
CA VAL A 28 6.16 -6.14 -10.36
C VAL A 28 6.25 -7.34 -9.41
N LEU A 29 6.35 -8.55 -9.96
CA LEU A 29 6.48 -9.78 -9.16
C LEU A 29 7.76 -9.76 -8.31
N ALA A 30 8.90 -9.42 -8.90
CA ALA A 30 10.17 -9.34 -8.16
C ALA A 30 10.10 -8.32 -7.00
N CYS A 31 9.45 -7.17 -7.21
CA CYS A 31 9.25 -6.17 -6.16
C CYS A 31 8.28 -6.66 -5.08
N ALA A 32 7.18 -7.31 -5.46
CA ALA A 32 6.22 -7.90 -4.52
C ALA A 32 6.87 -9.00 -3.66
N VAL A 33 7.66 -9.90 -4.26
CA VAL A 33 8.46 -10.90 -3.51
C VAL A 33 9.39 -10.21 -2.51
N GLY A 34 10.09 -9.15 -2.93
CA GLY A 34 10.97 -8.37 -2.06
C GLY A 34 10.24 -7.73 -0.87
N MET A 35 9.08 -7.11 -1.11
CA MET A 35 8.26 -6.48 -0.06
C MET A 35 7.69 -7.52 0.91
N VAL A 36 7.15 -8.62 0.39
CA VAL A 36 6.57 -9.68 1.21
C VAL A 36 7.64 -10.34 2.08
N ARG A 37 8.83 -10.57 1.52
CA ARG A 37 9.96 -11.13 2.27
C ARG A 37 10.49 -10.17 3.33
N ALA A 38 10.65 -8.88 2.99
CA ALA A 38 11.16 -7.87 3.91
C ALA A 38 10.17 -7.54 5.05
N GLY A 39 8.87 -7.46 4.75
CA GLY A 39 7.84 -7.09 5.73
C GLY A 39 7.36 -8.23 6.61
N PHE A 40 7.28 -9.45 6.06
CA PHE A 40 6.65 -10.60 6.75
C PHE A 40 7.63 -11.74 7.07
N ARG A 41 8.82 -11.78 6.46
CA ARG A 41 9.84 -12.83 6.71
C ARG A 41 9.27 -14.27 6.65
N MET A 42 8.28 -14.49 5.78
CA MET A 42 7.63 -15.80 5.62
C MET A 42 8.55 -16.84 4.97
N PRO A 43 8.25 -18.15 5.12
CA PRO A 43 8.88 -19.19 4.31
C PRO A 43 8.70 -18.95 2.81
N TRP A 44 9.71 -19.33 2.02
CA TRP A 44 9.75 -19.08 0.57
C TRP A 44 8.47 -19.46 -0.20
N PRO A 45 7.85 -20.63 0.01
CA PRO A 45 6.61 -20.98 -0.69
C PRO A 45 5.47 -19.99 -0.42
N ARG A 46 5.35 -19.52 0.83
CA ARG A 46 4.34 -18.54 1.23
C ARG A 46 4.67 -17.14 0.71
N THR A 47 5.94 -16.75 0.69
CA THR A 47 6.37 -15.48 0.07
C THR A 47 6.00 -15.43 -1.42
N LEU A 48 6.27 -16.50 -2.16
CA LEU A 48 5.93 -16.60 -3.58
C LEU A 48 4.42 -16.58 -3.81
N LEU A 49 3.66 -17.33 -3.00
CA LEU A 49 2.21 -17.35 -3.08
C LEU A 49 1.59 -15.97 -2.78
N GLY A 50 2.07 -15.28 -1.75
CA GLY A 50 1.64 -13.93 -1.42
C GLY A 50 1.93 -12.94 -2.53
N ALA A 51 3.15 -12.97 -3.09
CA ALA A 51 3.53 -12.12 -4.22
C ALA A 51 2.71 -12.42 -5.48
N PHE A 52 2.37 -13.69 -5.72
CA PHE A 52 1.47 -14.10 -6.80
C PHE A 52 0.07 -13.49 -6.64
N TYR A 53 -0.52 -13.53 -5.44
CA TYR A 53 -1.82 -12.90 -5.20
C TYR A 53 -1.80 -11.39 -5.46
N VAL A 54 -0.77 -10.69 -4.98
CA VAL A 54 -0.59 -9.24 -5.23
C VAL A 54 -0.46 -8.95 -6.73
N LEU A 55 0.36 -9.72 -7.45
CA LEU A 55 0.51 -9.58 -8.91
C LEU A 55 -0.83 -9.76 -9.63
N ARG A 56 -1.55 -10.85 -9.33
CA ARG A 56 -2.83 -11.14 -9.99
C ARG A 56 -3.89 -10.10 -9.66
N ALA A 57 -3.92 -9.60 -8.42
CA ALA A 57 -4.84 -8.53 -8.03
C ALA A 57 -4.59 -7.25 -8.83
N ASN A 58 -3.31 -6.88 -9.01
CA ASN A 58 -2.93 -5.74 -9.85
C ASN A 58 -3.29 -5.97 -11.33
N GLN A 59 -3.10 -7.17 -11.87
CA GLN A 59 -3.45 -7.48 -13.26
C GLN A 59 -4.95 -7.42 -13.54
N VAL A 60 -5.80 -7.83 -12.61
CA VAL A 60 -7.27 -7.74 -12.80
C VAL A 60 -7.81 -6.34 -12.51
N TRP A 61 -7.05 -5.54 -11.75
CA TRP A 61 -7.36 -4.13 -11.51
C TRP A 61 -6.92 -3.22 -12.64
N ALA A 62 -5.81 -3.54 -13.33
CA ALA A 62 -5.19 -2.67 -14.32
C ALA A 62 -6.08 -2.27 -15.51
N PRO A 63 -6.85 -3.17 -16.16
CA PRO A 63 -7.73 -2.78 -17.26
C PRO A 63 -8.79 -1.79 -16.77
N TYR A 64 -9.00 -0.67 -17.46
CA TYR A 64 -10.07 0.27 -17.15
C TYR A 64 -10.69 0.75 -18.46
N PRO A 65 -12.03 0.82 -18.58
CA PRO A 65 -13.05 0.61 -17.54
C PRO A 65 -13.40 -0.86 -17.24
N HIS A 66 -12.81 -1.83 -17.94
CA HIS A 66 -13.17 -3.25 -17.84
C HIS A 66 -12.43 -4.02 -16.71
N ASN A 67 -12.14 -3.39 -15.57
CA ASN A 67 -11.55 -4.10 -14.43
C ASN A 67 -12.57 -5.02 -13.77
N ASP A 68 -12.06 -5.97 -12.96
CA ASP A 68 -12.86 -6.78 -12.04
C ASP A 68 -12.48 -6.46 -10.58
N PRO A 69 -13.13 -5.44 -9.97
CA PRO A 69 -12.88 -5.06 -8.58
C PRO A 69 -13.14 -6.19 -7.58
N LEU A 70 -14.14 -7.03 -7.84
CA LEU A 70 -14.52 -8.11 -6.93
C LEU A 70 -13.46 -9.22 -6.93
N ARG A 71 -12.90 -9.53 -8.11
CA ARG A 71 -11.79 -10.48 -8.22
C ARG A 71 -10.51 -9.93 -7.62
N ALA A 72 -10.23 -8.64 -7.78
CA ALA A 72 -9.12 -7.98 -7.09
C ALA A 72 -9.25 -8.14 -5.57
N GLN A 73 -10.44 -7.85 -5.03
CA GLN A 73 -10.73 -7.99 -3.60
C GLN A 73 -10.53 -9.42 -3.10
N ARG A 74 -11.07 -10.43 -3.81
CA ARG A 74 -10.90 -11.84 -3.44
C ARG A 74 -9.44 -12.27 -3.40
N LEU A 75 -8.62 -11.78 -4.34
CA LEU A 75 -7.18 -12.06 -4.37
C LEU A 75 -6.46 -11.39 -3.19
N MET A 76 -6.82 -10.15 -2.86
CA MET A 76 -6.26 -9.46 -1.70
C MET A 76 -6.72 -10.08 -0.37
N CYS A 77 -7.95 -10.58 -0.27
CA CYS A 77 -8.43 -11.34 0.88
C CYS A 77 -7.54 -12.56 1.15
N ARG A 78 -7.26 -13.37 0.12
CA ARG A 78 -6.34 -14.52 0.24
C ARG A 78 -4.93 -14.12 0.65
N PHE A 79 -4.45 -12.96 0.20
CA PHE A 79 -3.18 -12.42 0.65
C PHE A 79 -3.22 -12.07 2.15
N TYR A 80 -4.23 -11.36 2.60
CA TYR A 80 -4.39 -11.00 4.01
C TYR A 80 -4.61 -12.22 4.91
N GLU A 81 -5.30 -13.26 4.45
CA GLU A 81 -5.44 -14.55 5.13
C GLU A 81 -4.09 -15.23 5.34
N LEU A 82 -3.26 -15.27 4.29
CA LEU A 82 -1.92 -15.85 4.35
C LEU A 82 -1.03 -15.11 5.37
N VAL A 83 -1.11 -13.78 5.36
CA VAL A 83 -0.39 -12.91 6.29
C VAL A 83 -0.87 -13.12 7.73
N ALA A 84 -2.19 -13.12 7.95
CA ALA A 84 -2.80 -13.32 9.26
C ALA A 84 -2.42 -14.68 9.86
N ARG A 85 -2.51 -15.76 9.07
CA ARG A 85 -2.10 -17.12 9.47
C ARG A 85 -0.62 -17.24 9.81
N THR A 86 0.25 -16.46 9.17
CA THR A 86 1.70 -16.56 9.39
C THR A 86 2.17 -15.76 10.60
N HIS A 87 1.45 -14.71 10.98
CA HIS A 87 1.81 -13.84 12.11
C HIS A 87 0.87 -13.91 13.31
N GLY A 88 -0.17 -14.75 13.26
CA GLY A 88 -1.21 -14.76 14.30
C GLY A 88 -1.92 -13.42 14.44
N ALA A 89 -2.08 -12.69 13.32
CA ALA A 89 -2.72 -11.38 13.36
C ALA A 89 -4.21 -11.51 13.70
N VAL A 90 -4.72 -10.56 14.49
CA VAL A 90 -6.09 -10.61 15.07
C VAL A 90 -7.11 -9.88 14.19
N TYR A 91 -6.72 -9.35 13.04
CA TYR A 91 -7.63 -8.66 12.13
C TYR A 91 -8.36 -9.65 11.19
N ASP A 92 -9.55 -9.27 10.71
CA ASP A 92 -10.30 -10.00 9.70
C ASP A 92 -9.74 -9.71 8.28
N PRO A 93 -9.23 -10.74 7.57
CA PRO A 93 -8.74 -10.58 6.20
C PRO A 93 -9.77 -10.02 5.21
N ALA A 94 -11.06 -10.31 5.39
CA ALA A 94 -12.10 -9.83 4.51
C ALA A 94 -12.23 -8.30 4.62
N GLU A 95 -12.25 -7.78 5.85
CA GLU A 95 -12.30 -6.35 6.10
C GLU A 95 -11.03 -5.63 5.63
N ALA A 96 -9.85 -6.21 5.86
CA ALA A 96 -8.59 -5.67 5.33
C ALA A 96 -8.62 -5.55 3.79
N SER A 97 -9.15 -6.57 3.09
CA SER A 97 -9.30 -6.55 1.63
C SER A 97 -10.31 -5.50 1.14
N ARG A 98 -11.36 -5.23 1.92
CA ARG A 98 -12.36 -4.19 1.63
C ARG A 98 -11.74 -2.80 1.73
N LEU A 99 -10.97 -2.55 2.80
CA LEU A 99 -10.23 -1.30 3.00
C LEU A 99 -9.15 -1.10 1.93
N GLU A 100 -8.47 -2.17 1.51
CA GLU A 100 -7.53 -2.15 0.40
C GLU A 100 -8.19 -1.66 -0.90
N LEU A 101 -9.32 -2.26 -1.28
CA LEU A 101 -10.03 -1.87 -2.49
C LEU A 101 -10.60 -0.44 -2.39
N ARG A 102 -10.97 0.01 -1.18
CA ARG A 102 -11.46 1.37 -0.95
C ARG A 102 -10.42 2.41 -1.35
N TRP A 103 -9.16 2.25 -0.94
CA TRP A 103 -8.13 3.20 -1.34
C TRP A 103 -7.77 3.07 -2.84
N TRP A 104 -7.85 1.85 -3.43
CA TRP A 104 -7.64 1.67 -4.88
C TRP A 104 -8.66 2.47 -5.69
N ARG A 105 -9.93 2.44 -5.27
CA ARG A 105 -11.02 3.22 -5.87
C ARG A 105 -10.80 4.72 -5.69
N ALA A 106 -10.55 5.18 -4.46
CA ALA A 106 -10.30 6.59 -4.17
C ALA A 106 -9.12 7.16 -4.99
N HIS A 107 -8.05 6.38 -5.14
CA HIS A 107 -6.92 6.74 -6.00
C HIS A 107 -7.32 6.87 -7.47
N ARG A 108 -8.15 5.94 -7.99
CA ARG A 108 -8.59 5.95 -9.39
C ARG A 108 -9.57 7.09 -9.70
N GLU A 109 -10.53 7.33 -8.81
CA GLU A 109 -11.48 8.45 -8.91
C GLU A 109 -10.72 9.78 -8.94
N ARG A 110 -9.74 9.94 -8.04
CA ARG A 110 -8.84 11.10 -8.07
C ARG A 110 -8.06 11.20 -9.39
N GLN A 111 -7.43 10.11 -9.84
CA GLN A 111 -6.58 10.13 -11.03
C GLN A 111 -7.35 10.49 -12.31
N ARG A 112 -8.61 10.06 -12.44
CA ARG A 112 -9.38 10.13 -13.69
C ARG A 112 -10.52 11.14 -13.69
N GLU A 113 -11.22 11.27 -12.56
CA GLU A 113 -12.51 11.99 -12.49
C GLU A 113 -12.37 13.33 -11.75
N ARG A 114 -11.59 13.36 -10.66
CA ARG A 114 -11.46 14.55 -9.80
C ARG A 114 -10.00 14.85 -9.40
N PRO A 115 -9.11 15.15 -10.35
CA PRO A 115 -7.70 15.42 -10.04
C PRO A 115 -7.47 16.70 -9.22
N SER A 116 -8.45 17.61 -9.19
CA SER A 116 -8.45 18.85 -8.41
C SER A 116 -8.96 18.69 -6.97
N ASP A 117 -9.72 17.63 -6.69
CA ASP A 117 -10.21 17.35 -5.34
C ASP A 117 -9.03 16.76 -4.56
N GLY A 118 -8.56 17.50 -3.56
CA GLY A 118 -7.34 17.17 -2.84
C GLY A 118 -7.30 15.76 -2.24
N ASP A 119 -6.16 15.42 -1.64
CA ASP A 119 -5.81 14.04 -1.25
C ASP A 119 -6.63 13.46 -0.09
N GLY A 120 -7.55 14.22 0.50
CA GLY A 120 -8.26 13.89 1.74
C GLY A 120 -8.93 12.51 1.74
N GLN A 121 -9.74 12.20 0.73
CA GLN A 121 -10.44 10.90 0.66
C GLN A 121 -9.48 9.72 0.52
N LEU A 122 -8.40 9.90 -0.24
CA LEU A 122 -7.36 8.87 -0.41
C LEU A 122 -6.58 8.67 0.90
N VAL A 123 -6.22 9.76 1.56
CA VAL A 123 -5.51 9.74 2.85
C VAL A 123 -6.36 9.08 3.91
N ASP A 124 -7.65 9.37 3.98
CA ASP A 124 -8.58 8.76 4.95
C ASP A 124 -8.75 7.26 4.67
N ALA A 125 -8.85 6.85 3.40
CA ALA A 125 -8.93 5.43 3.03
C ALA A 125 -7.64 4.66 3.38
N LEU A 126 -6.47 5.27 3.14
CA LEU A 126 -5.16 4.70 3.51
C LEU A 126 -4.98 4.63 5.03
N ALA A 127 -5.35 5.69 5.77
CA ALA A 127 -5.28 5.72 7.22
C ALA A 127 -6.20 4.68 7.86
N ALA A 128 -7.40 4.48 7.31
CA ALA A 128 -8.32 3.43 7.76
C ALA A 128 -7.72 2.03 7.58
N LEU A 129 -7.10 1.74 6.43
CA LEU A 129 -6.41 0.48 6.20
C LEU A 129 -5.25 0.27 7.18
N TYR A 130 -4.40 1.28 7.35
CA TYR A 130 -3.25 1.18 8.27
C TYR A 130 -3.69 1.02 9.72
N GLY A 131 -4.66 1.80 10.17
CA GLY A 131 -5.21 1.68 11.53
C GLY A 131 -5.78 0.29 11.77
N TYR A 132 -6.49 -0.28 10.79
CA TYR A 132 -7.05 -1.61 10.87
C TYR A 132 -5.98 -2.72 10.94
N VAL A 133 -5.02 -2.72 10.01
CA VAL A 133 -3.99 -3.77 9.91
C VAL A 133 -3.01 -3.73 11.09
N TYR A 134 -2.66 -2.53 11.58
CA TYR A 134 -1.70 -2.37 12.68
C TYR A 134 -2.35 -2.27 14.06
N GLY A 135 -3.68 -2.17 14.14
CA GLY A 135 -4.42 -1.97 15.39
C GLY A 135 -4.10 -0.63 16.05
N LEU A 136 -3.99 0.43 15.25
CA LEU A 136 -3.63 1.78 15.68
C LEU A 136 -4.78 2.76 15.43
N PRO A 137 -4.88 3.85 16.22
CA PRO A 137 -5.77 4.96 15.88
C PRO A 137 -5.44 5.52 14.49
N GLY A 138 -6.47 5.83 13.70
CA GLY A 138 -6.31 6.36 12.34
C GLY A 138 -5.48 7.64 12.29
N GLU A 139 -5.56 8.47 13.33
CA GLU A 139 -4.76 9.70 13.47
C GLU A 139 -3.26 9.41 13.56
N SER A 140 -2.87 8.38 14.34
CA SER A 140 -1.46 8.00 14.52
C SER A 140 -0.78 7.58 13.21
N VAL A 141 -1.56 7.07 12.25
CA VAL A 141 -1.07 6.62 10.94
C VAL A 141 -1.36 7.61 9.81
N ARG A 142 -1.96 8.77 10.11
CA ARG A 142 -2.34 9.77 9.10
C ARG A 142 -1.12 10.34 8.35
N ALA A 143 -0.02 10.59 9.06
CA ALA A 143 1.23 11.04 8.43
C ALA A 143 1.81 10.01 7.45
N ALA A 144 1.68 8.71 7.77
CA ALA A 144 2.08 7.64 6.86
C ALA A 144 1.17 7.56 5.63
N ALA A 145 -0.15 7.71 5.83
CA ALA A 145 -1.13 7.76 4.76
C ALA A 145 -0.88 8.94 3.81
N GLN A 146 -0.57 10.12 4.34
CA GLN A 146 -0.22 11.31 3.55
C GLN A 146 1.02 11.07 2.69
N GLY A 147 2.10 10.54 3.27
CA GLY A 147 3.32 10.27 2.50
C GLY A 147 3.11 9.32 1.32
N ARG A 148 2.18 8.36 1.45
CA ARG A 148 1.81 7.45 0.36
C ARG A 148 0.91 8.11 -0.68
N ALA A 149 -0.03 8.97 -0.27
CA ALA A 149 -0.85 9.77 -1.18
C ALA A 149 0.01 10.75 -2.01
N ASP A 150 1.00 11.41 -1.38
CA ASP A 150 1.95 12.29 -2.05
C ASP A 150 2.75 11.54 -3.12
N ALA A 151 3.22 10.33 -2.80
CA ALA A 151 3.92 9.48 -3.75
C ALA A 151 3.03 9.10 -4.94
N MET A 152 1.76 8.80 -4.70
CA MET A 152 0.78 8.48 -5.76
C MET A 152 0.57 9.68 -6.69
N ARG A 153 0.41 10.88 -6.14
CA ARG A 153 0.30 12.12 -6.93
C ARG A 153 1.53 12.34 -7.82
N ILE A 154 2.73 12.11 -7.29
CA ILE A 154 3.97 12.21 -8.09
C ILE A 154 3.97 11.15 -9.20
N SER A 155 3.60 9.90 -8.88
CA SER A 155 3.49 8.81 -9.85
C SER A 155 2.48 9.14 -10.96
N ASP A 156 1.30 9.66 -10.62
CA ASP A 156 0.28 10.05 -11.59
C ASP A 156 0.77 11.15 -12.54
N SER A 157 1.47 12.15 -11.99
CA SER A 157 2.07 13.21 -12.80
C SER A 157 3.18 12.70 -13.73
N TRP A 158 3.93 11.68 -13.29
CA TRP A 158 4.95 11.01 -14.11
C TRP A 158 4.32 10.16 -15.22
N VAL A 159 3.20 9.48 -14.94
CA VAL A 159 2.42 8.73 -15.93
C VAL A 159 1.84 9.68 -16.99
N ALA A 160 1.25 10.80 -16.55
CA ALA A 160 0.72 11.83 -17.45
C ALA A 160 1.82 12.45 -18.33
N ALA A 161 3.06 12.50 -17.85
CA ALA A 161 4.23 12.97 -18.58
C ALA A 161 4.89 11.91 -19.50
N GLY A 162 4.30 10.71 -19.65
CA GLY A 162 4.76 9.69 -20.59
C GLY A 162 5.67 8.60 -20.03
N CYS A 163 5.74 8.43 -18.71
CA CYS A 163 6.44 7.31 -18.05
C CYS A 163 7.96 7.24 -18.33
N ASP A 164 8.64 8.39 -18.46
CA ASP A 164 10.08 8.47 -18.70
C ASP A 164 10.90 7.91 -17.51
N PRO A 165 11.70 6.83 -17.70
CA PRO A 165 12.47 6.23 -16.61
C PRO A 165 13.62 7.12 -16.11
N ALA A 166 14.01 8.17 -16.85
CA ALA A 166 15.04 9.13 -16.44
C ALA A 166 14.47 10.30 -15.63
N SER A 167 13.15 10.36 -15.43
CA SER A 167 12.51 11.50 -14.77
C SER A 167 12.96 11.65 -13.30
N PRO A 168 13.31 12.87 -12.85
CA PRO A 168 13.65 13.13 -11.44
C PRO A 168 12.48 12.84 -10.48
N ARG A 169 11.24 12.84 -11.01
CA ARG A 169 10.02 12.49 -10.27
C ARG A 169 10.09 11.10 -9.62
N LEU A 170 10.84 10.16 -10.20
CA LEU A 170 11.02 8.84 -9.59
C LEU A 170 11.83 8.90 -8.29
N ALA A 171 12.79 9.82 -8.19
CA ALA A 171 13.52 10.05 -6.95
C ALA A 171 12.62 10.70 -5.88
N GLU A 172 11.78 11.65 -6.28
CA GLU A 172 10.80 12.31 -5.40
C GLU A 172 9.75 11.33 -4.88
N GLN A 173 9.18 10.50 -5.77
CA GLN A 173 8.22 9.45 -5.42
C GLN A 173 8.82 8.49 -4.41
N ARG A 174 10.05 8.03 -4.65
CA ARG A 174 10.77 7.16 -3.71
C ARG A 174 10.97 7.84 -2.36
N ALA A 175 11.37 9.12 -2.34
CA ALA A 175 11.58 9.85 -1.10
C ALA A 175 10.26 10.02 -0.31
N ALA A 176 9.14 10.28 -0.99
CA ALA A 176 7.81 10.36 -0.37
C ALA A 176 7.40 9.01 0.25
N LEU A 177 7.61 7.89 -0.46
CA LEU A 177 7.36 6.55 0.08
C LEU A 177 8.20 6.24 1.31
N VAL A 178 9.50 6.56 1.28
CA VAL A 178 10.39 6.33 2.43
C VAL A 178 9.94 7.14 3.64
N ARG A 179 9.55 8.41 3.46
CA ARG A 179 8.97 9.21 4.54
C ARG A 179 7.68 8.61 5.09
N GLY A 180 6.77 8.18 4.21
CA GLY A 180 5.51 7.54 4.62
C GLY A 180 5.73 6.27 5.45
N TYR A 181 6.66 5.40 5.01
CA TYR A 181 7.02 4.19 5.75
C TYR A 181 7.76 4.46 7.05
N ALA A 182 8.61 5.49 7.10
CA ALA A 182 9.27 5.91 8.34
C ALA A 182 8.23 6.40 9.37
N SER A 183 7.25 7.20 8.94
CA SER A 183 6.14 7.63 9.80
C SER A 183 5.29 6.45 10.29
N LEU A 184 5.04 5.45 9.43
CA LEU A 184 4.32 4.24 9.83
C LEU A 184 5.10 3.44 10.88
N LEU A 185 6.40 3.28 10.67
CA LEU A 185 7.27 2.58 11.61
C LEU A 185 7.29 3.29 12.97
N ALA A 186 7.41 4.63 12.97
CA ALA A 186 7.35 5.43 14.18
C ALA A 186 6.01 5.25 14.93
N ALA A 187 4.88 5.29 14.23
CA ALA A 187 3.55 5.09 14.82
C ALA A 187 3.38 3.69 15.43
N VAL A 188 4.00 2.67 14.83
CA VAL A 188 3.96 1.29 15.32
C VAL A 188 4.82 1.07 16.56
N HIS A 189 5.93 1.81 16.71
CA HIS A 189 6.81 1.72 17.88
C HIS A 189 6.45 2.68 19.01
N HIS A 190 5.82 3.80 18.68
CA HIS A 190 5.32 4.80 19.62
C HIS A 190 3.83 5.02 19.37
N PRO A 191 2.96 4.05 19.69
CA PRO A 191 1.53 4.32 19.73
C PRO A 191 1.35 5.40 20.80
N SER A 192 1.02 6.63 20.38
CA SER A 192 0.88 7.75 21.30
C SER A 192 0.02 7.33 22.48
N ALA A 193 0.54 7.50 23.70
CA ALA A 193 -0.20 7.31 24.94
C ALA A 193 -1.33 8.35 24.98
N GLY A 194 -2.50 7.97 24.46
CA GLY A 194 -3.71 8.78 24.44
C GLY A 194 -4.88 7.91 24.85
N GLY A 195 -5.09 7.78 26.17
CA GLY A 195 -6.22 7.04 26.71
C GLY A 195 -6.12 6.59 28.17
N ASP A 196 -5.31 7.23 29.03
CA ASP A 196 -5.53 7.17 30.49
C ASP A 196 -6.35 8.39 30.88
N GLY A 197 -7.66 8.18 31.05
CA GLY A 197 -8.59 9.26 31.35
C GLY A 197 -10.03 8.81 31.44
N ALA A 198 -10.33 7.88 32.36
CA ALA A 198 -11.61 7.78 33.08
C ALA A 198 -11.64 6.51 33.95
N ARG A 199 -10.97 6.57 35.11
CA ARG A 199 -11.44 5.86 36.31
C ARG A 199 -11.42 6.85 37.46
N SER A 200 -12.55 7.47 37.69
CA SER A 200 -12.94 8.09 38.96
C SER A 200 -14.45 7.93 39.07
#